data_AF-A0A7W1WKQ8-F1
#
_entry.id   AF-A0A7W1WKQ8-F1
#
_cell.length_a   1.000
_cell.length_b   1.000
_cell.length_c   1.000
_cell.angle_alpha   90.00
_cell.angle_beta   90.00
_cell.angle_gamma   90.00
#
_symmetry.space_group_name_H-M   'P 1'
#
loop_
_entity.id
_entity.type
_entity.pdbx_description
1 polymer ?
#
loop_
_entity_poly.entity_id
_entity_poly.type
_entity_poly.pdbx_seq_one_letter_code
_entity_poly.pdbx_strand_id
1 'polypeptide(L)' 'MSTRLLILFCGMAAGFVLKGLRDAAARREASADQHIRAAGRREMAAPPPTWDIVDEQVDESFPASDPPATY' A
#
# COMPACT_ATOMS: atom_id res chain seq x y z
N MET A 1 -48.58 6.25 -6.20
CA MET A 1 -47.19 6.53 -5.80
C MET A 1 -46.34 6.66 -7.05
N SER A 2 -45.68 7.82 -7.20
CA SER A 2 -45.20 8.38 -8.46
C SER A 2 -44.01 7.62 -9.05
N THR A 3 -44.19 7.06 -10.25
CA THR A 3 -43.17 6.39 -11.07
C THR A 3 -41.87 7.19 -11.22
N ARG A 4 -41.96 8.53 -11.18
CA ARG A 4 -40.81 9.44 -11.18
C ARG A 4 -39.90 9.26 -9.97
N LEU A 5 -40.47 9.04 -8.79
CA LEU A 5 -39.72 8.79 -7.57
C LEU A 5 -38.99 7.45 -7.65
N LEU A 6 -39.66 6.44 -8.22
CA LEU A 6 -39.10 5.10 -8.41
C LEU A 6 -37.92 5.12 -9.39
N ILE A 7 -38.00 5.90 -10.48
CA ILE A 7 -36.90 6.08 -11.44
C ILE A 7 -35.69 6.75 -10.77
N LEU A 8 -35.89 7.77 -9.93
CA LEU A 8 -34.80 8.44 -9.21
C LEU A 8 -34.10 7.49 -8.23
N PHE A 9 -34.85 6.70 -7.46
CA PHE A 9 -34.28 5.72 -6.55
C PHE A 9 -33.54 4.59 -7.29
N CYS A 10 -34.09 4.09 -8.40
CA CYS A 10 -33.39 3.12 -9.25
C CYS A 10 -32.09 3.67 -9.83
N GLY A 11 -32.10 4.92 -10.31
CA GLY A 11 -30.90 5.58 -10.84
C GLY A 11 -29.81 5.76 -9.78
N MET A 12 -30.19 6.19 -8.57
CA MET A 12 -29.26 6.32 -7.45
C MET A 12 -28.69 4.96 -7.03
N ALA A 13 -29.54 3.93 -6.91
CA ALA A 13 -29.10 2.57 -6.60
C ALA A 13 -28.13 2.02 -7.66
N ALA A 14 -28.42 2.22 -8.95
CA ALA A 14 -27.54 1.81 -10.04
C ALA A 14 -26.19 2.54 -9.98
N GLY A 15 -26.17 3.83 -9.62
CA GLY A 15 -24.95 4.60 -9.41
C GLY A 15 -24.08 4.04 -8.28
N PHE A 16 -24.68 3.71 -7.13
CA PHE A 16 -23.96 3.10 -6.00
C PHE A 16 -23.42 1.70 -6.35
N VAL A 17 -24.19 0.89 -7.08
CA VAL A 17 -23.72 -0.42 -7.55
C VAL A 17 -22.53 -0.27 -8.49
N LEU A 18 -22.60 0.64 -9.47
CA LEU A 18 -21.49 0.89 -10.39
C LEU A 18 -20.23 1.40 -9.68
N LYS A 19 -20.38 2.31 -8.70
CA LYS A 19 -19.29 2.80 -7.85
C LYS A 19 -18.65 1.65 -7.07
N GLY A 20 -19.46 0.82 -6.43
CA GLY A 20 -18.98 -0.33 -5.65
C GLY A 20 -18.21 -1.35 -6.49
N LEU A 21 -18.70 -1.65 -7.69
CA LEU A 21 -17.99 -2.54 -8.63
C LEU A 21 -16.65 -1.97 -9.08
N ARG A 22 -16.58 -0.66 -9.37
CA ARG A 22 -15.32 0.03 -9.73
C ARG A 22 -14.32 0.03 -8.58
N ASP A 23 -14.77 0.35 -7.37
CA ASP A 23 -13.89 0.37 -6.20
C ASP A 23 -13.38 -1.04 -5.87
N ALA A 24 -14.19 -2.09 -6.05
CA ALA A 24 -13.77 -3.48 -5.90
C ALA A 24 -12.73 -3.90 -6.96
N ALA A 25 -12.92 -3.50 -8.22
CA ALA A 25 -11.95 -3.73 -9.28
C ALA A 25 -10.63 -3.01 -9.02
N ALA A 26 -10.68 -1.74 -8.60
CA ALA A 26 -9.49 -0.96 -8.26
C ALA A 26 -8.72 -1.55 -7.06
N ARG A 27 -9.41 -2.07 -6.05
CA ARG A 27 -8.77 -2.80 -4.93
C ARG A 27 -8.10 -4.09 -5.40
N ARG A 28 -8.70 -4.78 -6.37
CA ARG A 28 -8.12 -5.99 -6.97
C ARG A 28 -6.87 -5.69 -7.80
N GLU A 29 -6.83 -4.52 -8.44
CA GLU A 29 -5.65 -4.03 -9.16
C GLU A 29 -4.57 -3.53 -8.20
N ALA A 30 -4.93 -2.84 -7.12
CA ALA A 30 -3.98 -2.44 -6.07
C ALA A 30 -3.38 -3.63 -5.30
N SER A 31 -4.09 -4.76 -5.27
CA SER A 31 -3.60 -6.05 -4.74
C SER A 31 -2.98 -6.94 -5.81
N ALA A 32 -2.83 -6.47 -7.05
CA ALA A 32 -1.99 -7.13 -8.03
C ALA A 32 -0.55 -7.09 -7.49
N ASP A 33 -0.14 -8.24 -6.95
CA ASP A 33 1.15 -8.65 -6.40
C ASP A 33 2.30 -7.64 -6.61
N GLN A 34 2.27 -6.54 -5.87
CA GLN A 34 3.45 -5.72 -5.70
C GLN A 34 4.34 -6.51 -4.76
N HIS A 35 5.28 -7.25 -5.33
CA HIS A 35 6.30 -7.93 -4.57
C HIS A 35 7.11 -6.87 -3.79
N ILE A 36 6.77 -6.70 -2.51
CA ILE A 36 7.58 -5.90 -1.58
C ILE A 36 8.79 -6.76 -1.24
N ARG A 37 9.95 -6.42 -1.82
CA ARG A 37 11.21 -7.06 -1.45
C ARG A 37 11.55 -6.77 0.00
N ALA A 38 12.17 -7.72 0.69
CA ALA A 38 12.73 -7.46 2.00
C ALA A 38 13.81 -6.35 1.89
N ALA A 39 13.90 -5.52 2.93
CA ALA A 39 14.98 -4.56 3.07
C ALA A 39 16.27 -5.27 3.54
N GLY A 40 17.41 -4.60 3.37
CA GLY A 40 18.69 -5.03 3.93
C GLY A 40 19.69 -5.60 2.94
N ARG A 41 20.91 -5.87 3.45
CA ARG A 41 22.10 -6.17 2.66
C ARG A 41 21.95 -7.31 1.65
N ARG A 42 21.24 -8.40 2.02
CA ARG A 42 21.11 -9.59 1.16
C ARG A 42 20.28 -9.34 -0.10
N GLU A 43 19.41 -8.35 -0.04
CA GLU A 43 18.49 -7.98 -1.12
C GLU A 43 19.05 -6.79 -1.95
N MET A 44 20.27 -6.34 -1.64
CA MET A 44 20.99 -5.34 -2.44
C MET A 44 21.51 -5.96 -3.74
N ALA A 45 21.34 -5.27 -4.86
CA ALA A 45 21.84 -5.72 -6.15
C ALA A 45 23.38 -5.85 -6.19
N ALA A 46 24.07 -5.05 -5.38
CA ALA A 46 25.52 -5.08 -5.22
C ALA A 46 25.86 -4.79 -3.74
N PRO A 47 25.85 -5.81 -2.87
CA PRO A 47 26.14 -5.61 -1.46
C PRO A 47 27.62 -5.22 -1.28
N PRO A 48 27.94 -4.30 -0.35
CA PRO A 48 29.32 -3.97 -0.03
C PRO A 48 30.03 -5.19 0.58
N PRO A 49 31.36 -5.32 0.42
CA PRO A 49 32.12 -6.45 0.94
C PRO A 49 32.12 -6.51 2.48
N THR A 50 32.12 -5.34 3.12
CA THR A 50 31.98 -5.15 4.56
C THR A 50 30.66 -4.47 4.85
N TRP A 51 30.04 -4.87 5.96
CA TRP A 51 28.84 -4.23 6.50
C TRP A 51 28.89 -4.46 8.01
N ASP A 52 29.10 -3.39 8.75
CA ASP A 52 29.21 -3.43 10.20
C ASP A 52 27.99 -2.81 10.88
N ILE A 53 28.05 -2.72 12.21
CA ILE A 53 26.94 -2.21 13.02
C ILE A 53 26.71 -0.70 12.79
N VAL A 54 27.74 0.05 12.41
CA VAL A 54 27.60 1.47 12.10
C VAL A 54 26.86 1.62 10.78
N ASP A 55 27.20 0.80 9.77
CA ASP A 55 26.48 0.76 8.49
C ASP A 55 24.98 0.45 8.68
N GLU A 56 24.64 -0.55 9.51
CA GLU A 56 23.25 -0.90 9.82
C GLU A 56 22.51 0.24 10.55
N GLN A 57 23.14 0.84 11.57
CA GLN A 57 22.53 1.95 12.33
C GLN A 57 22.29 3.19 11.47
N VAL A 58 23.17 3.46 10.49
CA VAL A 58 22.99 4.55 9.54
C VAL A 58 21.81 4.25 8.60
N ASP A 59 21.65 3.01 8.13
CA ASP A 59 20.52 2.59 7.28
C ASP A 59 19.18 2.70 8.02
N GLU A 60 19.14 2.33 9.30
CA GLU A 60 17.93 2.40 10.15
C GLU A 60 17.54 3.83 10.58
N SER A 61 18.44 4.81 10.43
CA SER A 61 18.26 6.17 10.96
C SER A 61 17.30 7.09 10.17
N PHE A 62 16.78 6.64 9.02
CA PHE A 62 15.85 7.42 8.18
C PHE A 62 14.59 6.60 7.81
N PRO A 63 13.35 7.06 8.12
CA PRO A 63 12.91 8.29 8.80
C PRO A 63 12.62 8.08 10.31
N ALA A 64 13.15 7.03 10.94
CA ALA A 64 12.89 6.71 12.33
C ALA A 64 13.67 7.65 13.26
N SER A 65 12.99 8.66 13.81
CA SER A 65 13.49 9.60 14.81
C SER A 65 13.91 8.96 16.16
N ASP A 66 13.86 7.63 16.27
CA ASP A 66 14.22 6.91 17.47
C ASP A 66 15.73 6.64 17.47
N PRO A 67 16.47 7.03 18.52
CA PRO A 67 17.87 6.68 18.63
C PRO A 67 18.04 5.15 18.62
N PRO A 68 19.11 4.60 18.03
CA PRO A 68 19.33 3.17 17.96
C PRO A 68 19.27 2.56 19.36
N ALA A 69 18.32 1.64 19.56
CA ALA A 69 18.09 0.97 20.84
C ALA A 69 19.11 -0.17 21.04
N THR A 70 20.37 0.19 21.26
CA THR A 70 21.43 -0.75 21.62
C THR A 70 22.02 -0.36 22.98
N TYR A 71 21.40 -0.85 24.05
CA TYR A 71 21.94 -0.91 25.41
C TYR A 71 22.23 -2.35 25.80
#